data_AF-A0A818QU51-F1
#
_entry.id   AF-A0A818QU51-F1
#
_cell.length_a   1.000
_cell.length_b   1.000
_cell.length_c   1.000
_cell.angle_alpha   90.00
_cell.angle_beta   90.00
_cell.angle_gamma   90.00
#
_symmetry.space_group_name_H-M   'P 1'
#
loop_
_entity.id
_entity.type
_entity.pdbx_description
1 polymer ?
#
loop_
_entity_poly.entity_id
_entity_poly.type
_entity_poly.pdbx_seq_one_letter_code
_entity_poly.pdbx_strand_id
1 'polypeptide(L)'
;MQLARFNEFLQVIPNRTEKIIHCANSDATLYQPEKPYFNMVRCGKALTGPQDESLKHLLPFTLRTAMSVHSTLDLVKLLNATEKIGYSGTYTTTEPEWIGTVPIGYADGWHQNFKGTGVLVEGKRLSIVGRISMDQLMIGLDRPYPIGTRVTFVGQQGNDTITVDDVAHSDFKTAEASYKETLTCSEQSYGSS
;
A
#
# COMPACT_ATOMS: atom_id res chain seq x y z
N MET A 1 6.75 -29.75 4.79
CA MET A 1 7.32 -30.17 3.49
C MET A 1 8.63 -29.47 3.15
N GLN A 2 8.69 -28.13 3.10
CA GLN A 2 9.93 -27.41 2.72
C GLN A 2 11.12 -27.66 3.65
N LEU A 3 10.93 -27.55 4.97
CA LEU A 3 12.00 -27.78 5.96
C LEU A 3 12.54 -29.22 5.94
N ALA A 4 11.66 -30.21 5.71
CA ALA A 4 12.07 -31.61 5.60
C ALA A 4 13.00 -31.82 4.40
N ARG A 5 12.64 -31.29 3.22
CA ARG A 5 13.50 -31.34 2.02
C ARG A 5 14.84 -30.62 2.23
N PHE A 6 14.84 -29.49 2.94
CA PHE A 6 16.08 -28.80 3.27
C PHE A 6 16.97 -29.65 4.17
N ASN A 7 16.39 -30.33 5.17
CA ASN A 7 17.12 -31.26 6.04
C ASN A 7 17.66 -32.48 5.30
N GLU A 8 16.94 -33.02 4.31
CA GLU A 8 17.44 -34.09 3.43
C GLU A 8 18.66 -33.62 2.64
N PHE A 9 18.58 -32.43 2.04
CA PHE A 9 19.70 -31.84 1.31
C PHE A 9 20.92 -31.60 2.21
N LEU A 10 20.72 -31.19 3.46
CA LEU A 10 21.82 -30.99 4.42
C LEU A 10 22.55 -32.28 4.81
N GLN A 11 22.02 -33.49 4.49
CA GLN A 11 22.73 -34.75 4.74
C GLN A 11 23.88 -34.98 3.75
N VAL A 12 23.83 -34.37 2.56
CA VAL A 12 24.87 -34.57 1.53
C VAL A 12 25.93 -33.46 1.52
N ILE A 13 25.83 -32.49 2.42
CA ILE A 13 26.78 -31.36 2.49
C ILE A 13 27.96 -31.71 3.41
N PRO A 14 29.20 -31.75 2.90
CA PRO A 14 30.38 -32.00 3.72
C PRO A 14 30.68 -30.83 4.66
N ASN A 15 31.24 -31.14 5.84
CA ASN A 15 31.64 -30.19 6.89
C ASN A 15 30.52 -29.19 7.27
N ARG A 16 29.25 -29.64 7.30
CA ARG A 16 28.10 -28.75 7.52
C ARG A 16 28.15 -27.97 8.85
N THR A 17 28.79 -28.55 9.87
CA THR A 17 28.93 -27.95 11.21
C THR A 17 29.83 -26.71 11.22
N GLU A 18 30.69 -26.54 10.20
CA GLU A 18 31.57 -25.38 10.05
C GLU A 18 30.91 -24.24 9.23
N LYS A 19 29.68 -24.46 8.75
CA LYS A 19 28.99 -23.52 7.85
C LYS A 19 27.91 -22.74 8.58
N ILE A 20 27.61 -21.57 8.06
CA ILE A 20 26.39 -20.84 8.40
C ILE A 20 25.24 -21.42 7.59
N ILE A 21 24.25 -21.97 8.29
CA ILE A 21 23.06 -22.60 7.72
C ILE A 21 21.88 -21.79 8.24
N HIS A 22 20.97 -21.41 7.33
CA HIS A 22 19.84 -20.57 7.66
C HIS A 22 18.73 -20.70 6.61
N CYS A 23 17.50 -20.80 7.07
CA CYS A 23 16.33 -20.86 6.20
C CYS A 23 15.19 -19.94 6.65
N ALA A 24 15.22 -19.42 7.88
CA ALA A 24 14.16 -18.59 8.41
C ALA A 24 14.23 -17.16 7.85
N ASN A 25 13.09 -16.66 7.37
CA ASN A 25 12.85 -15.25 7.11
C ASN A 25 12.15 -14.61 8.33
N SER A 26 11.71 -13.35 8.20
CA SER A 26 10.93 -12.65 9.23
C SER A 26 9.74 -13.47 9.75
N ASP A 27 8.90 -13.99 8.85
CA ASP A 27 7.64 -14.65 9.24
C ASP A 27 7.90 -15.99 9.95
N ALA A 28 8.85 -16.78 9.44
CA ALA A 28 9.26 -18.01 10.13
C ALA A 28 9.81 -17.68 11.54
N THR A 29 10.75 -16.73 11.62
CA THR A 29 11.38 -16.35 12.89
C THR A 29 10.36 -15.89 13.94
N LEU A 30 9.35 -15.14 13.52
CA LEU A 30 8.34 -14.57 14.40
C LEU A 30 7.24 -15.56 14.78
N TYR A 31 6.67 -16.28 13.81
CA TYR A 31 5.43 -17.04 14.01
C TYR A 31 5.62 -18.55 14.19
N GLN A 32 6.85 -19.06 14.02
CA GLN A 32 7.17 -20.48 14.21
C GLN A 32 8.48 -20.69 15.02
N PRO A 33 8.71 -19.93 16.11
CA PRO A 33 10.00 -19.88 16.81
C PRO A 33 10.52 -21.24 17.32
N GLU A 34 9.64 -22.23 17.44
CA GLU A 34 9.96 -23.60 17.87
C GLU A 34 10.73 -24.42 16.82
N LYS A 35 10.76 -24.00 15.55
CA LYS A 35 11.40 -24.78 14.48
C LYS A 35 12.92 -24.58 14.45
N PRO A 36 13.68 -25.61 14.03
CA PRO A 36 15.13 -25.50 13.93
C PRO A 36 15.50 -24.54 12.79
N TYR A 37 15.90 -23.33 13.14
CA TYR A 37 16.38 -22.31 12.21
C TYR A 37 17.89 -22.28 12.06
N PHE A 38 18.55 -23.34 12.55
CA PHE A 38 19.99 -23.54 12.50
C PHE A 38 20.73 -22.40 13.24
N ASN A 39 21.83 -21.88 12.70
CA ASN A 39 22.69 -20.94 13.41
C ASN A 39 22.55 -19.47 12.95
N MET A 40 21.61 -19.16 12.06
CA MET A 40 21.32 -17.77 11.65
C MET A 40 19.88 -17.62 11.11
N VAL A 41 19.31 -16.42 11.22
CA VAL A 41 18.01 -16.05 10.62
C VAL A 41 18.15 -14.83 9.72
N ARG A 42 17.24 -14.65 8.74
CA ARG A 42 17.20 -13.49 7.84
C ARG A 42 15.95 -12.64 8.10
N CYS A 43 16.00 -11.81 9.12
CA CYS A 43 14.91 -10.87 9.40
C CYS A 43 15.04 -9.63 8.50
N GLY A 44 14.07 -9.44 7.61
CA GLY A 44 13.97 -8.28 6.72
C GLY A 44 12.74 -7.45 7.07
N LYS A 45 11.57 -7.87 6.59
CA LYS A 45 10.25 -7.25 6.86
C LYS A 45 10.01 -6.89 8.34
N ALA A 46 10.43 -7.75 9.27
CA ALA A 46 10.26 -7.49 10.70
C ALA A 46 11.02 -6.26 11.19
N LEU A 47 12.15 -5.90 10.53
CA LEU A 47 12.94 -4.73 10.87
C LEU A 47 12.29 -3.41 10.44
N THR A 48 11.47 -3.44 9.38
CA THR A 48 10.77 -2.25 8.90
C THR A 48 9.42 -2.05 9.57
N GLY A 49 8.89 -3.11 10.20
CA GLY A 49 7.72 -3.04 11.07
C GLY A 49 6.33 -3.34 10.48
N PRO A 50 6.10 -3.50 9.15
CA PRO A 50 4.82 -3.99 8.65
C PRO A 50 4.45 -5.33 9.31
N GLN A 51 3.25 -5.38 9.88
CA GLN A 51 2.73 -6.52 10.61
C GLN A 51 1.28 -6.73 10.24
N ASP A 52 1.00 -7.90 9.67
CA ASP A 52 -0.34 -8.34 9.33
C ASP A 52 -1.23 -8.32 10.58
N GLU A 53 -2.31 -7.52 10.53
CA GLU A 53 -3.30 -7.40 11.60
C GLU A 53 -3.86 -8.76 12.03
N SER A 54 -4.08 -9.67 11.08
CA SER A 54 -4.62 -11.01 11.36
C SER A 54 -3.68 -11.85 12.20
N LEU A 55 -2.37 -11.57 12.16
CA LEU A 55 -1.33 -12.33 12.87
C LEU A 55 -0.81 -11.61 14.12
N LYS A 56 -1.26 -10.37 14.40
CA LYS A 56 -0.77 -9.59 15.54
C LYS A 56 -0.90 -10.30 16.88
N HIS A 57 -2.02 -10.99 17.09
CA HIS A 57 -2.32 -11.71 18.33
C HIS A 57 -1.38 -12.90 18.61
N LEU A 58 -0.61 -13.35 17.61
CA LEU A 58 0.33 -14.47 17.76
C LEU A 58 1.68 -14.03 18.35
N LEU A 59 1.96 -12.73 18.44
CA LEU A 59 3.22 -12.20 18.94
C LEU A 59 3.05 -11.54 20.32
N PRO A 60 4.01 -11.73 21.25
CA PRO A 60 3.97 -11.08 22.56
C PRO A 60 4.37 -9.59 22.52
N PHE A 61 4.67 -9.06 21.34
CA PHE A 61 5.04 -7.67 21.09
C PHE A 61 4.44 -7.18 19.77
N THR A 62 4.37 -5.87 19.62
CA THR A 62 3.93 -5.23 18.38
C THR A 62 5.14 -4.70 17.62
N LEU A 63 5.20 -4.97 16.32
CA LEU A 63 6.18 -4.35 15.45
C LEU A 63 5.80 -2.89 15.20
N ARG A 64 6.80 -2.02 15.24
CA ARG A 64 6.62 -0.59 14.99
C ARG A 64 7.07 -0.28 13.58
N THR A 65 6.16 0.25 12.76
CA THR A 65 6.46 0.74 11.42
C THR A 65 7.51 1.84 11.47
N ALA A 66 8.60 1.65 10.72
CA ALA A 66 9.73 2.59 10.66
C ALA A 66 9.61 3.61 9.52
N MET A 67 8.62 3.46 8.63
CA MET A 67 8.42 4.30 7.45
C MET A 67 7.12 5.10 7.53
N SER A 68 7.17 6.34 7.09
CA SER A 68 6.00 7.18 6.81
C SER A 68 6.22 7.95 5.52
N VAL A 69 5.13 8.30 4.83
CA VAL A 69 5.15 9.00 3.54
C VAL A 69 4.25 10.22 3.67
N HIS A 70 4.83 11.39 3.37
CA HIS A 70 4.16 12.68 3.48
C HIS A 70 4.46 13.55 2.27
N SER A 71 3.55 14.46 1.96
CA SER A 71 3.73 15.58 1.05
C SER A 71 2.95 16.79 1.59
N THR A 72 2.73 17.81 0.77
CA THR A 72 2.01 19.02 1.15
C THR A 72 1.03 19.46 0.06
N LEU A 73 -0.01 20.19 0.45
CA LEU A 73 -0.87 20.88 -0.52
C LEU A 73 -0.09 21.97 -1.25
N ASP A 74 0.02 21.90 -2.57
CA ASP A 74 0.67 22.92 -3.41
C ASP A 74 -0.34 23.92 -3.99
N LEU A 75 -1.58 23.46 -4.21
CA LEU A 75 -2.69 24.28 -4.66
C LEU A 75 -3.98 23.87 -3.96
N VAL A 76 -4.80 24.85 -3.60
CA VAL A 76 -6.15 24.64 -3.07
C VAL A 76 -7.11 25.55 -3.83
N LYS A 77 -8.14 24.97 -4.45
CA LYS A 77 -9.13 25.70 -5.23
C LYS A 77 -10.54 25.16 -5.01
N LEU A 78 -11.52 26.04 -5.04
CA LEU A 78 -12.93 25.66 -5.12
C LEU A 78 -13.28 25.43 -6.58
N LEU A 79 -13.77 24.24 -6.90
CA LEU A 79 -14.34 23.93 -8.20
C LEU A 79 -15.86 24.02 -8.12
N ASN A 80 -16.49 24.51 -9.18
CA ASN A 80 -17.94 24.51 -9.33
C ASN A 80 -18.42 23.13 -9.77
N ALA A 81 -19.73 22.91 -9.71
CA ALA A 81 -20.34 21.70 -10.28
C ALA A 81 -20.00 21.56 -11.77
N THR A 82 -19.89 20.31 -12.24
CA THR A 82 -19.61 19.91 -13.64
C THR A 82 -18.20 20.19 -14.17
N GLU A 83 -17.27 20.58 -13.29
CA GLU A 83 -15.86 20.75 -13.66
C GLU A 83 -15.11 19.41 -13.62
N LYS A 84 -14.20 19.22 -14.59
CA LYS A 84 -13.45 17.96 -14.76
C LYS A 84 -12.07 18.02 -14.10
N ILE A 85 -11.67 16.93 -13.44
CA ILE A 85 -10.40 16.79 -12.73
C ILE A 85 -9.54 15.67 -13.33
N GLY A 86 -8.25 15.94 -13.47
CA GLY A 86 -7.23 15.00 -13.89
C GLY A 86 -7.19 14.76 -15.40
N TYR A 87 -6.20 13.98 -15.84
CA TYR A 87 -6.07 13.57 -17.24
C TYR A 87 -7.33 12.85 -17.73
N SER A 88 -7.77 13.20 -18.94
CA SER A 88 -8.99 12.71 -19.59
C SER A 88 -10.31 13.04 -18.87
N GLY A 89 -10.28 13.86 -17.81
CA GLY A 89 -11.49 14.31 -17.10
C GLY A 89 -12.31 13.18 -16.51
N THR A 90 -11.65 12.16 -15.96
CA THR A 90 -12.29 10.95 -15.41
C THR A 90 -13.11 11.20 -14.14
N TYR A 91 -12.94 12.36 -13.52
CA TYR A 91 -13.72 12.81 -12.38
C TYR A 91 -14.40 14.12 -12.73
N THR A 92 -15.69 14.21 -12.44
CA THR A 92 -16.51 15.40 -12.66
C THR A 92 -17.18 15.74 -11.33
N THR A 93 -17.01 16.97 -10.89
CA THR A 93 -17.65 17.45 -9.65
C THR A 93 -19.17 17.46 -9.82
N THR A 94 -19.89 17.02 -8.79
CA THR A 94 -21.36 17.04 -8.79
C THR A 94 -21.92 18.27 -8.08
N GLU A 95 -21.14 18.83 -7.17
CA GLU A 95 -21.43 20.02 -6.40
C GLU A 95 -20.18 20.89 -6.27
N PRO A 96 -20.26 22.12 -5.71
CA PRO A 96 -19.07 22.89 -5.41
C PRO A 96 -18.17 22.15 -4.40
N GLU A 97 -16.93 21.86 -4.79
CA GLU A 97 -16.02 21.02 -4.02
C GLU A 97 -14.63 21.65 -3.93
N TRP A 98 -14.01 21.59 -2.75
CA TRP A 98 -12.63 22.03 -2.57
C TRP A 98 -11.68 20.94 -3.04
N ILE A 99 -10.71 21.31 -3.88
CA ILE A 99 -9.74 20.39 -4.45
C ILE A 99 -8.33 20.84 -4.08
N GLY A 100 -7.57 19.91 -3.53
CA GLY A 100 -6.15 20.07 -3.24
C GLY A 100 -5.28 19.37 -4.29
N THR A 101 -4.22 20.01 -4.76
CA THR A 101 -3.17 19.37 -5.56
C THR A 101 -1.99 19.03 -4.66
N VAL A 102 -1.45 17.81 -4.81
CA VAL A 102 -0.32 17.30 -4.03
C VAL A 102 0.80 16.87 -4.99
N PRO A 103 2.05 17.34 -4.80
CA PRO A 103 3.18 17.00 -5.65
C PRO A 103 3.74 15.62 -5.25
N ILE A 104 3.00 14.58 -5.60
CA ILE A 104 3.41 13.18 -5.57
C ILE A 104 2.60 12.42 -6.61
N GLY A 105 3.27 11.61 -7.42
CA GLY A 105 2.62 10.84 -8.47
C GLY A 105 3.19 9.44 -8.63
N TYR A 106 2.87 8.80 -9.76
CA TYR A 106 3.31 7.43 -10.01
C TYR A 106 4.82 7.31 -10.25
N ALA A 107 5.51 8.40 -10.64
CA ALA A 107 6.97 8.41 -10.77
C ALA A 107 7.67 8.33 -9.39
N ASP A 108 7.00 8.78 -8.33
CA ASP A 108 7.45 8.68 -6.94
C ASP A 108 7.09 7.34 -6.29
N GLY A 109 6.45 6.43 -7.03
CA GLY A 109 5.98 5.13 -6.55
C GLY A 109 4.53 5.10 -6.06
N TRP A 110 3.78 6.21 -6.16
CA TRP A 110 2.35 6.23 -5.84
C TRP A 110 1.51 5.79 -7.04
N HIS A 111 1.31 4.48 -7.19
CA HIS A 111 0.71 3.90 -8.39
C HIS A 111 -0.73 4.38 -8.64
N GLN A 112 -1.17 4.35 -9.90
CA GLN A 112 -2.49 4.86 -10.32
C GLN A 112 -3.69 4.18 -9.64
N ASN A 113 -3.49 3.00 -9.06
CA ASN A 113 -4.51 2.23 -8.36
C ASN A 113 -4.59 2.53 -6.86
N PHE A 114 -3.64 3.26 -6.29
CA PHE A 114 -3.54 3.56 -4.84
C PHE A 114 -4.48 4.70 -4.41
N LYS A 115 -5.72 4.69 -4.91
CA LYS A 115 -6.73 5.74 -4.58
C LYS A 115 -7.63 5.33 -3.43
N GLY A 116 -7.91 4.04 -3.29
CA GLY A 116 -8.93 3.52 -2.37
C GLY A 116 -8.64 3.74 -0.89
N THR A 117 -7.38 3.96 -0.54
CA THR A 117 -6.93 4.21 0.84
C THR A 117 -7.19 5.63 1.32
N GLY A 118 -7.26 6.60 0.40
CA GLY A 118 -7.28 8.02 0.72
C GLY A 118 -5.96 8.52 1.33
N VAL A 119 -6.00 9.72 1.90
CA VAL A 119 -4.87 10.39 2.59
C VAL A 119 -5.36 11.06 3.86
N LEU A 120 -4.45 11.38 4.79
CA LEU A 120 -4.78 12.16 5.99
C LEU A 120 -4.34 13.62 5.84
N VAL A 121 -5.26 14.54 6.15
CA VAL A 121 -5.01 15.99 6.24
C VAL A 121 -5.61 16.50 7.56
N GLU A 122 -4.77 17.06 8.43
CA GLU A 122 -5.15 17.48 9.80
C GLU A 122 -5.95 16.41 10.58
N GLY A 123 -5.58 15.14 10.43
CA GLY A 123 -6.23 14.02 11.12
C GLY A 123 -7.57 13.56 10.52
N LYS A 124 -7.98 14.11 9.37
CA LYS A 124 -9.14 13.65 8.60
C LYS A 124 -8.72 12.85 7.38
N ARG A 125 -9.39 11.73 7.14
CA ARG A 125 -9.22 10.92 5.93
C ARG A 125 -10.00 11.53 4.77
N LEU A 126 -9.29 11.85 3.70
CA LEU A 126 -9.80 12.48 2.49
C LEU A 126 -9.49 11.61 1.26
N SER A 127 -10.34 11.70 0.24
CA SER A 127 -10.26 10.86 -0.94
C SER A 127 -9.33 11.43 -2.02
N ILE A 128 -8.57 10.56 -2.68
CA ILE A 128 -7.86 10.90 -3.92
C ILE A 128 -8.87 10.88 -5.07
N VAL A 129 -8.96 11.97 -5.81
CA VAL A 129 -9.92 12.17 -6.91
C VAL A 129 -9.22 12.30 -8.26
N GLY A 130 -9.90 11.89 -9.35
CA GLY A 130 -9.32 11.89 -10.68
C GLY A 130 -8.21 10.84 -10.87
N ARG A 131 -7.45 10.91 -11.97
CA ARG A 131 -6.28 10.05 -12.21
C ARG A 131 -5.04 10.63 -11.52
N ILE A 132 -4.23 9.75 -10.93
CA ILE A 132 -2.89 10.09 -10.46
C ILE A 132 -2.00 10.32 -11.69
N SER A 133 -1.34 11.47 -11.74
CA SER A 133 -0.42 11.86 -12.81
C SER A 133 1.01 11.43 -12.50
N MET A 134 1.96 11.76 -13.36
CA MET A 134 3.37 11.38 -13.19
C MET A 134 3.94 11.93 -11.88
N ASP A 135 3.72 13.22 -11.62
CA ASP A 135 4.37 13.96 -10.52
C ASP A 135 3.37 14.55 -9.50
N GLN A 136 2.07 14.37 -9.73
CA GLN A 136 1.03 14.97 -8.88
C GLN A 136 -0.29 14.20 -8.88
N LEU A 137 -1.09 14.44 -7.84
CA LEU A 137 -2.46 13.95 -7.71
C LEU A 137 -3.37 15.00 -7.07
N MET A 138 -4.68 14.75 -7.14
CA MET A 138 -5.70 15.62 -6.56
C MET A 138 -6.42 14.92 -5.42
N ILE A 139 -6.79 15.69 -4.40
CA ILE A 139 -7.57 15.21 -3.26
C ILE A 139 -8.83 16.07 -3.09
N GLY A 140 -9.95 15.43 -2.79
CA GLY A 140 -11.19 16.11 -2.41
C GLY A 140 -11.08 16.58 -0.95
N LEU A 141 -11.29 17.87 -0.71
CA LEU A 141 -11.17 18.52 0.59
C LEU A 141 -12.57 18.85 1.14
N ASP A 142 -12.75 18.69 2.44
CA ASP A 142 -14.00 19.04 3.14
C ASP A 142 -14.14 20.55 3.39
N ARG A 143 -13.04 21.31 3.26
CA ARG A 143 -12.96 22.76 3.45
C ARG A 143 -11.68 23.31 2.78
N PRO A 144 -11.50 24.63 2.67
CA PRO A 144 -10.20 25.15 2.27
C PRO A 144 -9.17 24.89 3.37
N TYR A 145 -8.00 24.40 2.95
CA TYR A 145 -6.81 24.29 3.78
C TYR A 145 -5.74 25.26 3.26
N PRO A 146 -4.83 25.75 4.12
CA PRO A 146 -3.67 26.52 3.66
C PRO A 146 -2.77 25.71 2.71
N ILE A 147 -2.18 26.36 1.72
CA ILE A 147 -1.04 25.81 0.96
C ILE A 147 0.09 25.48 1.95
N GLY A 148 0.78 24.37 1.72
CA GLY A 148 1.80 23.82 2.62
C GLY A 148 1.25 22.89 3.71
N THR A 149 -0.08 22.73 3.83
CA THR A 149 -0.66 21.79 4.80
C THR A 149 -0.20 20.37 4.50
N ARG A 150 0.25 19.65 5.53
CA ARG A 150 0.79 18.29 5.41
C ARG A 150 -0.29 17.30 5.00
N VAL A 151 0.01 16.53 3.95
CA VAL A 151 -0.76 15.38 3.50
C VAL A 151 0.01 14.11 3.86
N THR A 152 -0.63 13.16 4.54
CA THR A 152 -0.01 11.89 4.94
C THR A 152 -0.60 10.73 4.16
N PHE A 153 0.26 10.00 3.48
CA PHE A 153 -0.08 8.83 2.66
C PHE A 153 0.13 7.53 3.42
N VAL A 154 1.19 7.46 4.23
CA VAL A 154 1.47 6.36 5.16
C VAL A 154 1.93 6.99 6.47
N GLY A 155 1.31 6.60 7.57
CA GLY A 155 1.58 7.15 8.91
C GLY A 155 0.30 7.51 9.65
N GLN A 156 0.48 8.16 10.80
CA GLN A 156 -0.60 8.53 11.72
C GLN A 156 -0.77 10.05 11.80
N GLN A 157 -2.02 10.51 11.84
CA GLN A 157 -2.39 11.87 12.24
C GLN A 157 -3.56 11.81 13.22
N GLY A 158 -3.32 12.25 14.47
CA GLY A 158 -4.32 12.12 15.53
C GLY A 158 -4.68 10.66 15.78
N ASN A 159 -5.97 10.34 15.65
CA ASN A 159 -6.49 8.99 15.90
C ASN A 159 -6.58 8.11 14.64
N ASP A 160 -6.30 8.64 13.45
CA ASP A 160 -6.36 7.89 12.19
C ASP A 160 -4.94 7.54 11.72
N THR A 161 -4.80 6.35 11.12
CA THR A 161 -3.55 5.80 10.61
C THR A 161 -3.78 5.16 9.24
N ILE A 162 -2.88 5.44 8.30
CA ILE A 162 -2.76 4.70 7.05
C ILE A 162 -1.49 3.86 7.13
N THR A 163 -1.64 2.54 7.13
CA THR A 163 -0.52 1.59 7.17
C THR A 163 -0.05 1.25 5.76
N VAL A 164 1.16 0.68 5.66
CA VAL A 164 1.66 0.13 4.37
C VAL A 164 0.75 -0.98 3.87
N ASP A 165 0.19 -1.79 4.78
CA ASP A 165 -0.72 -2.87 4.43
C ASP A 165 -2.04 -2.31 3.88
N ASP A 166 -2.58 -1.21 4.41
CA ASP A 166 -3.78 -0.57 3.85
C ASP A 166 -3.58 -0.19 2.38
N VAL A 167 -2.41 0.40 2.06
CA VAL A 167 -2.06 0.80 0.69
C VAL A 167 -1.92 -0.44 -0.20
N ALA A 168 -1.19 -1.46 0.26
CA ALA A 168 -1.00 -2.69 -0.49
C ALA A 168 -2.32 -3.43 -0.78
N HIS A 169 -3.27 -3.45 0.15
CA HIS A 169 -4.58 -4.11 -0.03
C HIS A 169 -5.54 -3.28 -0.90
N SER A 170 -5.33 -1.97 -1.01
CA SER A 170 -6.16 -1.10 -1.85
C SER A 170 -6.04 -1.43 -3.35
N ASP A 171 -4.90 -2.00 -3.78
CA ASP A 171 -4.67 -2.48 -5.15
C ASP A 171 -5.45 -3.73 -5.51
N PHE A 172 -5.60 -4.67 -4.58
CA PHE A 172 -6.14 -6.00 -4.90
C PHE A 172 -7.62 -5.92 -5.28
N LYS A 173 -8.38 -5.01 -4.68
CA LYS A 173 -9.79 -4.80 -5.03
C LYS A 173 -9.97 -4.14 -6.40
N THR A 174 -9.09 -3.22 -6.79
CA THR A 174 -9.10 -2.57 -8.11
C THR A 174 -8.57 -3.48 -9.21
N ALA A 175 -7.54 -4.29 -8.93
CA ALA A 175 -6.99 -5.27 -9.86
C ALA A 175 -8.01 -6.38 -10.18
N GLU A 176 -8.71 -6.91 -9.17
CA GLU A 176 -9.73 -7.95 -9.39
C GLU A 176 -10.96 -7.41 -10.15
N ALA A 177 -11.34 -6.15 -9.92
CA ALA A 177 -12.37 -5.47 -10.70
C ALA A 177 -11.95 -5.28 -12.17
N SER A 178 -10.72 -4.81 -12.41
CA SER A 178 -10.21 -4.61 -13.77
C SER A 178 -10.01 -5.92 -14.56
N TYR A 179 -9.66 -7.02 -13.88
CA TYR A 179 -9.56 -8.34 -14.50
C TYR A 179 -10.94 -8.90 -14.90
N LYS A 180 -11.97 -8.70 -14.06
CA LYS A 180 -13.34 -9.12 -14.36
C LYS A 180 -13.97 -8.32 -15.51
N GLU A 181 -13.69 -7.01 -15.61
CA GLU A 181 -14.15 -6.18 -16.73
C GLU A 181 -13.50 -6.54 -18.08
N THR A 182 -12.25 -7.00 -18.06
CA THR A 182 -11.55 -7.42 -19.28
C THR A 182 -12.14 -8.72 -19.84
N LEU A 183 -12.60 -9.63 -18.98
CA LEU A 183 -13.24 -10.89 -19.37
C LEU A 183 -14.64 -10.66 -19.96
N THR A 184 -15.46 -9.78 -19.38
CA THR A 184 -16.79 -9.44 -19.93
C THR A 184 -16.72 -8.71 -21.28
N CYS A 185 -15.67 -7.91 -21.53
CA CYS A 185 -15.48 -7.26 -22.83
C CYS A 185 -15.04 -8.25 -23.93
N SER A 186 -14.33 -9.32 -23.57
CA SER A 186 -13.91 -10.37 -24.52
C SER A 186 -15.02 -11.36 -24.89
N GLU A 187 -16.06 -11.50 -24.06
CA GLU A 187 -17.19 -12.41 -24.32
C GLU A 187 -18.30 -11.77 -25.19
N GLN A 188 -18.35 -10.43 -25.31
CA GLN A 188 -19.34 -9.73 -26.14
C GLN A 188 -18.95 -9.60 -27.63
N SER A 189 -17.76 -10.03 -28.02
CA SER A 189 -17.24 -9.89 -29.40
C SER A 189 -17.29 -11.18 -30.25
N TYR A 190 -17.85 -12.28 -29.73
CA TYR A 190 -17.93 -13.57 -30.42
C TYR A 190 -19.36 -14.15 -30.53
N GLY A 191 -20.39 -13.29 -30.54
CA GLY A 191 -21.79 -13.71 -30.50
C GLY A 191 -22.72 -13.03 -31.48
N SER A 192 -22.33 -12.84 -32.74
CA SER A 192 -23.29 -12.55 -33.83
C SER A 192 -22.65 -12.73 -35.20
N SER A 193 -22.76 -13.94 -35.74
CA SER A 193 -22.70 -14.26 -37.17
C SER A 193 -23.52 -15.52 -37.41
#